data_AF-A0A966BZ18-F1
#
_entry.id   AF-A0A966BZ18-F1
#
_cell.length_a   1.000
_cell.length_b   1.000
_cell.length_c   1.000
_cell.angle_alpha   90.00
_cell.angle_beta   90.00
_cell.angle_gamma   90.00
#
_symmetry.space_group_name_H-M   'P 1'
#
loop_
_entity.id
_entity.type
_entity.pdbx_description
1 polymer ?
#
loop_
_entity_poly.entity_id
_entity_poly.type
_entity_poly.pdbx_seq_one_letter_code
_entity_poly.pdbx_strand_id
1 'polypeptide(L)' 'ERAQHRIDLLRGEVEEYYGNFRVTQDLIELRNLIEVADLIVKSALARKESRGLHYITDYPDLLPEAVDTVLVP' A
#
# COMPACT_ATOMS: atom_id res chain seq x y z
N GLU A 1 5.88 3.26 8.57
CA GLU A 1 5.17 2.27 9.42
C GLU A 1 3.72 2.63 9.72
N ARG A 2 3.40 3.87 10.17
CA ARG A 2 2.01 4.28 10.49
C ARG A 2 0.94 3.99 9.41
N ALA A 3 1.27 4.18 8.13
CA ALA A 3 0.34 3.96 7.03
C ALA A 3 -0.04 2.48 6.87
N GLN A 4 0.95 1.58 6.88
CA GLN A 4 0.74 0.13 6.78
C GLN A 4 -0.19 -0.36 7.89
N HIS A 5 0.10 0.02 9.14
CA HIS A 5 -0.71 -0.37 10.28
C HIS A 5 -2.19 0.05 10.15
N ARG A 6 -2.46 1.24 9.59
CA ARG A 6 -3.83 1.71 9.35
C ARG A 6 -4.52 0.93 8.24
N ILE A 7 -3.79 0.57 7.19
CA ILE A 7 -4.32 -0.25 6.09
C ILE A 7 -4.70 -1.64 6.62
N ASP A 8 -3.86 -2.24 7.46
CA ASP A 8 -4.12 -3.56 8.05
C ASP A 8 -5.37 -3.52 8.95
N LEU A 9 -5.53 -2.47 9.77
CA LEU A 9 -6.73 -2.27 10.58
C LEU A 9 -7.99 -2.11 9.73
N LEU A 10 -7.97 -1.23 8.72
CA LEU A 10 -9.12 -1.02 7.82
C LEU A 10 -9.48 -2.30 7.07
N ARG A 11 -8.49 -3.07 6.62
CA ARG A 11 -8.70 -4.37 5.97
C ARG A 11 -9.41 -5.35 6.92
N GLY A 12 -8.96 -5.44 8.16
CA GLY A 12 -9.59 -6.26 9.19
C GLY A 12 -11.04 -5.85 9.48
N GLU A 13 -11.28 -4.55 9.68
CA GLU A 13 -12.63 -4.01 9.89
C GLU A 13 -13.55 -4.28 8.69
N VAL A 14 -13.05 -4.11 7.47
CA VAL A 14 -13.86 -4.38 6.26
C VAL A 14 -14.22 -5.86 6.14
N GLU A 15 -13.29 -6.76 6.46
CA GLU A 15 -13.54 -8.19 6.45
C GLU A 15 -14.56 -8.59 7.54
N GLU A 16 -14.41 -8.04 8.76
CA GLU A 16 -15.28 -8.32 9.91
C GLU A 16 -16.71 -7.82 9.70
N TYR A 17 -16.87 -6.56 9.31
CA TYR A 17 -18.20 -5.93 9.23
C TYR A 17 -18.91 -6.20 7.89
N TYR A 18 -18.17 -6.40 6.81
CA TYR A 18 -18.73 -6.50 5.46
C TYR A 18 -18.42 -7.82 4.74
N GLY A 19 -17.81 -8.81 5.39
CA GLY A 19 -17.48 -10.11 4.78
C GLY A 19 -18.67 -10.80 4.12
N ASN A 20 -19.86 -10.73 4.74
CA ASN A 20 -21.11 -11.31 4.24
C ASN A 20 -22.13 -10.27 3.77
N PHE A 21 -21.73 -9.00 3.62
CA PHE A 21 -22.64 -7.96 3.17
C PHE A 21 -23.04 -8.17 1.70
N ARG A 22 -24.23 -7.69 1.34
CA ARG A 22 -24.65 -7.64 -0.07
C ARG A 22 -23.62 -6.82 -0.85
N VAL A 23 -23.16 -7.37 -1.97
CA VAL A 23 -22.23 -6.68 -2.86
C VAL A 23 -22.87 -5.40 -3.39
N THR A 24 -22.18 -4.29 -3.16
CA THR A 24 -22.50 -2.96 -3.70
C THR A 24 -21.27 -2.39 -4.41
N GLN A 25 -21.49 -1.40 -5.27
CA GLN A 25 -20.40 -0.69 -5.96
C GLN A 25 -19.41 -0.08 -4.94
N ASP A 26 -19.93 0.62 -3.93
CA ASP A 26 -19.12 1.27 -2.89
C ASP A 26 -18.26 0.27 -2.12
N LEU A 27 -18.78 -0.93 -1.81
CA LEU A 27 -18.00 -1.96 -1.10
C LEU A 27 -16.86 -2.51 -1.97
N ILE A 28 -17.11 -2.70 -3.27
CA ILE A 28 -16.06 -3.13 -4.21
C ILE A 28 -14.99 -2.05 -4.32
N GLU A 29 -15.39 -0.78 -4.46
CA GLU A 29 -14.46 0.34 -4.55
C GLU A 29 -13.61 0.45 -3.29
N LEU A 30 -14.23 0.34 -2.10
CA LEU A 30 -13.52 0.35 -0.82
C LEU A 30 -12.47 -0.77 -0.74
N ARG A 31 -12.84 -2.02 -1.08
CA ARG A 31 -11.90 -3.16 -1.05
C ARG A 31 -10.74 -2.96 -2.01
N ASN A 32 -11.02 -2.48 -3.23
CA ASN A 32 -9.99 -2.21 -4.22
C ASN A 32 -9.04 -1.08 -3.79
N LEU A 33 -9.57 0.00 -3.20
CA LEU A 33 -8.76 1.10 -2.69
C LEU A 33 -7.84 0.65 -1.56
N ILE A 34 -8.33 -0.16 -0.63
CA ILE A 34 -7.52 -0.73 0.46
C ILE A 34 -6.40 -1.61 -0.11
N GLU A 35 -6.71 -2.46 -1.09
CA GLU A 35 -5.72 -3.34 -1.72
C GLU A 35 -4.63 -2.54 -2.45
N VAL A 36 -5.03 -1.59 -3.29
CA VAL A 36 -4.06 -0.75 -4.02
C VAL A 36 -3.23 0.10 -3.06
N ALA A 37 -3.83 0.65 -2.00
CA ALA A 37 -3.10 1.40 -0.97
C ALA A 37 -2.03 0.54 -0.28
N ASP A 38 -2.34 -0.73 0.02
CA ASP A 38 -1.39 -1.68 0.60
C ASP A 38 -0.18 -1.90 -0.32
N LEU A 39 -0.44 -2.14 -1.61
CA LEU A 39 0.63 -2.34 -2.60
C LEU A 39 1.51 -1.10 -2.75
N ILE A 40 0.92 0.10 -2.74
CA ILE A 40 1.67 1.37 -2.79
C ILE A 40 2.59 1.50 -1.57
N VAL A 41 2.05 1.25 -0.36
CA VAL A 41 2.83 1.38 0.89
C VAL A 41 3.93 0.32 0.97
N LYS A 42 3.65 -0.94 0.61
CA LYS A 42 4.66 -1.99 0.53
C LYS A 42 5.77 -1.64 -0.45
N SER A 43 5.41 -1.12 -1.62
CA SER A 43 6.38 -0.67 -2.63
C SER A 43 7.26 0.47 -2.13
N ALA A 44 6.65 1.45 -1.45
CA ALA A 44 7.35 2.58 -0.83
C ALA A 44 8.30 2.13 0.30
N LEU A 45 7.89 1.19 1.14
CA LEU A 45 8.72 0.69 2.25
C LEU A 45 9.91 -0.13 1.77
N ALA A 46 9.77 -0.85 0.65
CA ALA A 46 10.83 -1.66 0.07
C ALA A 46 11.95 -0.81 -0.58
N ARG A 47 11.63 0.37 -1.09
CA ARG A 47 12.60 1.28 -1.72
C ARG A 47 13.45 1.98 -0.65
N LYS A 48 14.79 1.95 -0.82
CA LYS A 48 15.77 2.55 0.10
C LYS A 48 16.61 3.64 -0.60
N GLU A 49 15.91 4.48 -1.36
CA GLU A 49 16.46 5.63 -2.09
C GLU A 49 15.36 6.66 -2.35
N SER A 50 15.75 7.89 -2.66
CA SER A 50 14.84 8.91 -3.17
C SER A 50 15.06 9.10 -4.65
N ARG A 51 14.02 8.86 -5.45
CA ARG A 51 14.08 8.94 -6.91
C ARG A 51 12.74 9.40 -7.50
N GLY A 52 12.79 10.46 -8.30
CA GLY A 52 11.63 10.97 -9.02
C GLY A 52 10.48 11.37 -8.09
N LEU A 53 9.32 10.73 -8.25
CA LEU A 53 8.12 11.01 -7.45
C LEU A 53 8.15 10.38 -6.04
N HIS A 54 9.16 9.55 -5.74
CA HIS A 54 9.30 8.89 -4.46
C HIS A 54 10.46 9.50 -3.68
N TYR A 55 10.17 10.16 -2.56
CA TYR A 55 11.16 10.81 -1.70
C TYR A 55 11.03 10.29 -0.27
N ILE A 56 12.14 9.82 0.30
CA ILE A 56 12.24 9.31 1.67
C ILE A 56 13.32 10.10 2.40
N THR A 57 12.95 10.73 3.52
CA THR A 57 13.87 11.53 4.33
C THR A 57 15.07 10.73 4.87
N ASP A 58 14.86 9.45 5.15
CA ASP A 58 15.89 8.54 5.67
C ASP A 58 16.84 8.04 4.58
N TYR A 59 16.45 8.15 3.30
CA TYR A 59 17.24 7.74 2.13
C TYR A 59 17.18 8.84 1.06
N PRO A 60 17.79 10.01 1.30
CA PRO A 60 17.65 11.17 0.41
C PRO A 60 18.42 11.00 -0.92
N ASP A 61 19.38 10.10 -0.97
CA ASP A 61 20.25 9.88 -2.12
C ASP A 61 19.73 8.81 -3.08
N LEU A 62 20.30 8.79 -4.29
CA LEU A 62 20.05 7.81 -5.34
C LEU A 62 20.97 6.60 -5.18
N LEU A 63 20.45 5.39 -5.41
CA LEU A 63 21.30 4.21 -5.59
C LEU A 63 21.99 4.21 -6.96
N PRO A 64 23.15 3.54 -7.09
CA PRO A 64 23.90 3.47 -8.36
C PRO A 64 23.10 2.84 -9.50
N GLU A 65 22.28 1.84 -9.18
CA GLU A 65 21.44 1.13 -10.13
C GLU A 65 19.97 1.34 -9.79
N ALA A 66 19.18 1.70 -10.81
CA ALA A 66 17.74 1.80 -10.67
C ALA A 66 17.12 0.42 -10.92
N VAL A 67 16.37 -0.08 -9.94
CA VAL A 67 15.61 -1.31 -10.04
C VAL A 67 14.14 -1.05 -9.76
N ASP A 68 13.27 -1.80 -10.44
CA ASP A 68 11.83 -1.74 -10.21
C ASP A 68 11.49 -2.41 -8.88
N THR A 69 10.51 -1.84 -8.19
CA THR A 69 9.93 -2.49 -7.02
C THR A 69 8.84 -3.45 -7.50
N VAL A 70 9.09 -4.76 -7.41
CA VAL A 70 8.15 -5.79 -7.84
C VAL A 70 7.60 -6.53 -6.61
N LEU A 71 6.28 -6.55 -6.47
CA LEU A 71 5.58 -7.33 -5.44
C LEU A 71 5.04 -8.62 -6.09
N VAL A 72 5.27 -9.75 -5.44
CA VAL A 72 4.76 -11.07 -5.88
C VAL A 72 3.60 -11.46 -4.95
N PRO A 73 2.43 -11.85 -5.48
CA PRO A 73 1.27 -12.28 -4.69
C PRO A 73 1.52 -13.52 -3.83
#